data_AF-A0A059LD98-F1
#
_entry.id   AF-A0A059LD98-F1
#
_cell.length_a   1.000
_cell.length_b   1.000
_cell.length_c   1.000
_cell.angle_alpha   90.00
_cell.angle_beta   90.00
_cell.angle_gamma   90.00
#
_symmetry.space_group_name_H-M   'P 1'
#
loop_
_entity.id
_entity.type
_entity.pdbx_description
1 polymer ?
#
loop_
_entity_poly.entity_id
_entity_poly.type
_entity_poly.pdbx_seq_one_letter_code
_entity_poly.pdbx_strand_id
1 'polypeptide(L)'
;IIAEHEAFLRRLMKGCLLSRKVVVLRALLALKDLALQFVKLSDRFLSRRIEVLVEEDSDLSAAGSSKTPEWERRIQRADRTRAVIEASLMGSQYISSIKPLRAKLIEKTVEFMAQLAEAHLGAAAEGGETREDLESLTNLVARLDYNHYFAKLRSQSARDA
;
A
#
# COMPACT_ATOMS: atom_id res chain seq x y z
N ILE A 1 -17.69 35.50 2.25
CA ILE A 1 -18.29 34.22 2.72
C ILE A 1 -18.49 33.21 1.60
N ILE A 2 -19.50 33.31 0.71
CA ILE A 2 -19.77 32.25 -0.30
C ILE A 2 -18.59 32.08 -1.29
N ALA A 3 -18.08 33.17 -1.86
CA ALA A 3 -16.93 33.12 -2.78
C ALA A 3 -15.66 32.55 -2.12
N GLU A 4 -15.44 32.83 -0.84
CA GLU A 4 -14.30 32.28 -0.08
C GLU A 4 -14.48 30.79 0.21
N HIS A 5 -15.71 30.36 0.53
CA HIS A 5 -16.06 28.95 0.66
C HIS A 5 -15.86 28.19 -0.65
N GLU A 6 -16.29 28.75 -1.78
CA GLU A 6 -16.05 28.14 -3.09
C GLU A 6 -14.55 28.03 -3.42
N ALA A 7 -13.78 29.08 -3.14
CA ALA A 7 -12.33 29.06 -3.35
C ALA A 7 -11.64 28.02 -2.45
N PHE A 8 -12.08 27.87 -1.20
CA PHE A 8 -11.61 26.84 -0.29
C PHE A 8 -11.93 25.44 -0.80
N LEU A 9 -13.18 25.18 -1.19
CA LEU A 9 -13.60 23.88 -1.72
C LEU A 9 -12.83 23.53 -3.00
N ARG A 10 -12.62 24.48 -3.91
CA ARG A 10 -11.79 24.27 -5.11
C ARG A 10 -10.36 23.89 -4.76
N ARG A 11 -9.71 24.59 -3.82
CA ARG A 11 -8.35 24.25 -3.35
C ARG A 11 -8.30 22.86 -2.73
N LEU A 12 -9.29 22.52 -1.91
CA LEU A 12 -9.38 21.21 -1.26
C LEU A 12 -9.57 20.08 -2.29
N MET A 13 -10.48 20.25 -3.24
CA MET A 13 -10.69 19.27 -4.32
C MET A 13 -9.45 19.10 -5.20
N LYS A 14 -8.74 20.18 -5.53
CA LYS A 14 -7.48 20.12 -6.29
C LYS A 14 -6.36 19.43 -5.52
N GLY A 15 -6.18 19.77 -4.25
CA GLY A 15 -5.19 19.17 -3.36
C GLY A 15 -5.42 17.68 -3.11
N CYS A 16 -6.67 17.24 -3.11
CA CYS A 16 -7.04 15.83 -2.99
C CYS A 16 -7.09 15.08 -4.34
N LEU A 17 -6.61 15.68 -5.43
CA LEU A 17 -6.68 15.15 -6.80
C LEU A 17 -8.09 14.95 -7.37
N LEU A 18 -9.15 15.31 -6.63
CA LEU A 18 -10.55 15.05 -6.96
C LEU A 18 -11.05 15.88 -8.15
N SER A 19 -10.43 17.03 -8.42
CA SER A 19 -10.73 17.86 -9.59
C SER A 19 -9.76 17.65 -10.75
N ARG A 20 -8.87 16.66 -10.67
CA ARG A 20 -7.86 16.39 -11.71
C ARG A 20 -8.43 15.49 -12.81
N LYS A 21 -7.67 15.35 -13.90
CA LYS A 21 -8.04 14.49 -15.05
C LYS A 21 -8.49 13.12 -14.55
N VAL A 22 -9.62 12.65 -15.06
CA VAL A 22 -10.24 11.35 -14.72
C VAL A 22 -9.23 10.19 -14.79
N VAL A 23 -8.24 10.29 -15.69
CA VAL A 23 -7.15 9.33 -15.84
C VAL A 23 -6.34 9.15 -14.55
N VAL A 24 -5.97 10.24 -13.86
CA VAL A 24 -5.23 10.19 -12.59
C VAL A 24 -6.05 9.51 -11.50
N LEU A 25 -7.34 9.82 -11.41
CA LEU A 25 -8.26 9.20 -10.46
C LEU A 25 -8.44 7.70 -10.74
N ARG A 26 -8.54 7.30 -12.00
CA ARG A 26 -8.60 5.88 -12.39
C ARG A 26 -7.33 5.13 -12.03
N ALA A 27 -6.16 5.72 -12.23
CA ALA A 27 -4.90 5.11 -11.81
C ALA A 27 -4.78 4.98 -10.29
N LEU A 28 -5.25 5.98 -9.53
CA LEU A 28 -5.30 5.90 -8.07
C LEU A 28 -6.25 4.79 -7.58
N LEU A 29 -7.41 4.63 -8.23
CA LEU A 29 -8.34 3.53 -7.94
C LEU A 29 -7.71 2.17 -8.26
N ALA A 30 -7.02 2.04 -9.38
CA ALA A 30 -6.33 0.80 -9.73
C ALA A 30 -5.25 0.42 -8.70
N LEU A 31 -4.51 1.41 -8.18
CA LEU A 31 -3.54 1.21 -7.10
C LEU A 31 -4.21 0.76 -5.80
N LYS A 32 -5.33 1.40 -5.43
CA LYS A 32 -6.14 0.99 -4.28
C LYS A 32 -6.60 -0.46 -4.41
N ASP A 33 -7.10 -0.86 -5.58
CA ASP A 33 -7.58 -2.22 -5.82
C ASP A 33 -6.45 -3.25 -5.71
N LEU A 34 -5.25 -2.93 -6.19
CA LEU A 34 -4.07 -3.79 -6.01
C LEU A 34 -3.64 -3.90 -4.54
N ALA A 35 -3.67 -2.80 -3.78
CA ALA A 35 -3.40 -2.83 -2.35
C ALA A 35 -4.42 -3.69 -1.60
N LEU A 36 -5.71 -3.59 -1.94
CA LEU A 36 -6.76 -4.42 -1.36
C LEU A 36 -6.59 -5.90 -1.73
N GLN A 37 -6.18 -6.21 -2.96
CA GLN A 37 -5.87 -7.59 -3.35
C GLN A 37 -4.70 -8.16 -2.55
N PHE A 38 -3.65 -7.37 -2.32
CA PHE A 38 -2.53 -7.76 -1.47
C PHE A 38 -3.00 -8.07 -0.04
N VAL A 39 -3.76 -7.17 0.59
CA VAL A 39 -4.29 -7.38 1.95
C VAL A 39 -5.14 -8.64 2.02
N LYS A 40 -6.10 -8.81 1.09
CA LYS A 40 -6.95 -10.02 1.03
C LYS A 40 -6.14 -11.29 0.87
N LEU A 41 -5.05 -11.25 0.11
CA LEU A 41 -4.18 -12.41 -0.08
C LEU A 41 -3.44 -12.71 1.22
N SER A 42 -2.81 -11.71 1.84
CA SER A 42 -2.14 -11.86 3.13
C SER A 42 -3.08 -12.41 4.20
N ASP A 43 -4.30 -11.88 4.32
CA ASP A 43 -5.30 -12.36 5.27
C ASP A 43 -5.64 -13.84 5.02
N ARG A 44 -5.89 -14.26 3.77
CA ARG A 44 -6.20 -15.67 3.47
C ARG A 44 -5.09 -16.63 3.89
N PHE A 45 -3.83 -16.24 3.74
CA PHE A 45 -2.69 -17.08 4.12
C PHE A 45 -2.45 -17.08 5.63
N LEU A 46 -2.77 -15.98 6.32
CA LEU A 46 -2.53 -15.82 7.76
C LEU A 46 -3.71 -16.30 8.62
N SER A 47 -4.95 -15.91 8.30
CA SER A 47 -6.15 -16.26 9.08
C SER A 47 -6.30 -17.77 9.27
N ARG A 48 -6.17 -18.54 8.19
CA ARG A 48 -6.31 -20.00 8.25
C ARG A 48 -5.26 -20.68 9.13
N ARG A 49 -4.06 -20.10 9.25
CA ARG A 49 -2.97 -20.67 10.07
C ARG A 49 -3.04 -20.21 11.53
N ILE A 50 -3.53 -19.00 11.77
CA ILE A 50 -3.74 -18.48 13.13
C ILE A 50 -4.92 -19.19 13.80
N GLU A 51 -6.00 -19.47 13.06
CA GLU A 51 -7.16 -20.23 13.57
C GLU A 51 -6.75 -21.62 14.07
N VAL A 52 -5.98 -22.37 13.26
CA VAL A 52 -5.46 -23.70 13.63
C VAL A 52 -4.59 -23.64 14.89
N LEU A 53 -3.71 -22.63 15.01
CA LEU A 53 -2.89 -22.46 16.20
C LEU A 53 -3.70 -22.15 17.47
N VAL A 54 -4.78 -21.37 17.35
CA VAL A 54 -5.65 -21.03 18.47
C VAL A 54 -6.44 -22.25 18.94
N GLU A 55 -6.90 -23.09 18.02
CA GLU A 55 -7.54 -24.38 18.32
C GLU A 55 -6.55 -25.33 19.02
N GLU A 56 -5.34 -25.51 18.46
CA GLU A 56 -4.29 -26.36 19.05
C GLU A 56 -3.88 -25.91 20.47
N ASP A 57 -3.73 -24.60 20.70
CA ASP A 57 -3.40 -24.05 22.02
C ASP A 57 -4.57 -24.19 23.02
N SER A 58 -5.82 -24.15 22.54
CA SER A 58 -7.01 -24.38 23.36
C SER A 58 -7.05 -25.84 23.84
N ASP A 59 -6.81 -26.79 22.94
CA ASP A 59 -6.80 -28.23 23.24
C ASP A 59 -5.65 -28.60 24.20
N LEU A 60 -4.46 -28.02 24.01
CA LEU A 60 -3.32 -28.19 24.91
C LEU A 60 -3.57 -27.60 26.30
N SER A 61 -4.34 -26.51 26.40
CA SER A 61 -4.71 -25.92 27.68
C SER A 61 -5.74 -26.76 28.45
N ALA A 62 -6.64 -27.44 27.73
CA ALA A 62 -7.65 -28.34 28.29
C ALA A 62 -7.06 -29.70 28.72
N ALA A 63 -6.00 -30.18 28.06
CA ALA A 63 -5.35 -31.45 28.32
C ALA A 63 -4.51 -31.50 29.63
N GLY A 64 -4.43 -30.40 30.37
CA GLY A 64 -3.98 -30.39 31.76
C GLY A 64 -2.49 -30.64 31.96
N SER A 65 -1.70 -29.57 32.04
CA SER A 65 -0.50 -29.44 32.89
C SER A 65 0.18 -28.12 32.58
N SER A 66 0.30 -27.22 33.56
CA SER A 66 1.60 -26.60 33.88
C SER A 66 1.54 -25.66 35.08
N LYS A 67 2.63 -25.69 35.85
CA LYS A 67 2.99 -24.73 36.90
C LYS A 67 3.49 -23.38 36.35
N THR A 68 3.36 -23.11 35.05
CA THR A 68 3.90 -21.88 34.44
C THR A 68 2.97 -20.69 34.68
N PRO A 69 3.53 -19.53 35.09
CA PRO A 69 2.79 -18.28 35.18
C PRO A 69 2.09 -17.91 33.86
N GLU A 70 0.95 -17.25 33.97
CA GLU A 70 0.12 -16.88 32.81
C GLU A 70 0.86 -15.96 31.82
N TRP A 71 1.64 -15.01 32.33
CA TRP A 71 2.41 -14.07 31.50
C TRP A 71 3.46 -14.78 30.63
N GLU A 72 4.09 -15.83 31.14
CA GLU A 72 5.08 -16.64 30.42
C GLU A 72 4.41 -17.47 29.32
N ARG A 73 3.22 -18.01 29.60
CA ARG A 73 2.38 -18.68 28.59
C ARG A 73 1.94 -17.73 27.46
N ARG A 74 1.62 -16.47 27.78
CA ARG A 74 1.27 -15.45 26.77
C ARG A 74 2.45 -15.13 25.85
N ILE A 75 3.67 -15.01 26.40
CA ILE A 75 4.89 -14.78 25.60
C ILE A 75 5.16 -15.98 24.68
N GLN A 76 5.12 -17.20 25.21
CA GLN A 76 5.33 -18.41 24.40
C GLN A 76 4.30 -18.54 23.27
N ARG A 77 3.03 -18.20 23.52
CA ARG A 77 1.98 -18.18 22.49
C ARG A 77 2.26 -17.12 21.42
N ALA A 78 2.69 -15.92 21.82
CA ALA A 78 3.05 -14.86 20.88
C ALA A 78 4.25 -15.27 20.00
N ASP A 79 5.27 -15.90 20.59
CA ASP A 79 6.45 -16.37 19.87
C ASP A 79 6.11 -17.49 18.87
N ARG A 80 5.27 -18.46 19.27
CA ARG A 80 4.76 -19.51 18.36
C ARG A 80 3.95 -18.91 17.21
N THR A 81 3.04 -17.99 17.53
CA THR A 81 2.23 -17.30 16.52
C THR A 81 3.12 -16.57 15.52
N ARG A 82 4.14 -15.85 16.01
CA ARG A 82 5.11 -15.16 15.17
C ARG A 82 5.90 -16.12 14.28
N ALA A 83 6.39 -17.24 14.81
CA ALA A 83 7.12 -18.24 14.05
C ALA A 83 6.26 -18.85 12.93
N VAL A 84 4.99 -19.13 13.18
CA VAL A 84 4.07 -19.64 12.15
C VAL A 84 3.75 -18.58 11.11
N ILE A 85 3.51 -17.32 11.51
CA ILE A 85 3.34 -16.21 10.56
C ILE A 85 4.57 -16.12 9.65
N GLU A 86 5.77 -16.11 10.22
CA GLU A 86 7.02 -16.02 9.45
C GLU A 86 7.18 -17.21 8.48
N ALA A 87 6.95 -18.44 8.95
CA ALA A 87 6.98 -19.62 8.09
C ALA A 87 5.92 -19.58 6.96
N SER A 88 4.79 -18.90 7.19
CA SER A 88 3.73 -18.70 6.18
C SER A 88 4.15 -17.71 5.11
N LEU A 89 4.72 -16.58 5.56
CA LEU A 89 5.20 -15.51 4.70
C LEU A 89 6.43 -15.93 3.89
N MET A 90 7.23 -16.86 4.40
CA MET A 90 8.37 -17.45 3.70
C MET A 90 8.00 -18.67 2.85
N GLY A 91 6.74 -19.10 2.90
CA GLY A 91 6.24 -20.23 2.11
C GLY A 91 6.27 -19.95 0.61
N SER A 92 6.73 -20.93 -0.18
CA SER A 92 6.82 -20.83 -1.65
C SER A 92 5.49 -20.42 -2.32
N GLN A 93 4.36 -20.91 -1.80
CA GLN A 93 3.03 -20.56 -2.32
C GLN A 93 2.66 -19.09 -2.10
N TYR A 94 2.99 -18.52 -0.94
CA TYR A 94 2.74 -17.11 -0.65
C TYR A 94 3.64 -16.22 -1.50
N ILE A 95 4.94 -16.54 -1.55
CA ILE A 95 5.93 -15.80 -2.35
C ILE A 95 5.56 -15.81 -3.84
N SER A 96 5.21 -16.96 -4.41
CA SER A 96 4.81 -17.08 -5.82
C SER A 96 3.53 -16.31 -6.13
N SER A 97 2.60 -16.21 -5.16
CA SER A 97 1.36 -15.44 -5.34
C SER A 97 1.57 -13.92 -5.19
N ILE A 98 2.53 -13.49 -4.38
CA ILE A 98 2.84 -12.07 -4.18
C ILE A 98 3.73 -11.48 -5.24
N LYS A 99 4.72 -12.24 -5.75
CA LYS A 99 5.64 -11.76 -6.80
C LYS A 99 4.94 -11.03 -7.96
N PRO A 100 3.90 -11.59 -8.61
CA PRO A 100 3.20 -10.90 -9.70
C PRO A 100 2.42 -9.67 -9.21
N LEU A 101 1.80 -9.74 -8.02
CA LEU A 101 1.09 -8.60 -7.41
C LEU A 101 2.04 -7.43 -7.12
N ARG A 102 3.23 -7.72 -6.58
CA ARG A 102 4.28 -6.74 -6.32
C ARG A 102 4.78 -6.11 -7.62
N ALA A 103 5.06 -6.91 -8.64
CA ALA A 103 5.50 -6.40 -9.94
C ALA A 103 4.46 -5.43 -10.53
N LYS A 104 3.19 -5.84 -10.53
CA LYS A 104 2.07 -5.02 -11.01
C LYS A 104 1.87 -3.75 -10.19
N LEU A 105 2.03 -3.82 -8.87
CA LEU A 105 1.95 -2.63 -8.01
C LEU A 105 3.05 -1.62 -8.35
N ILE A 106 4.29 -2.08 -8.54
CA ILE A 106 5.42 -1.22 -8.92
C ILE A 106 5.14 -0.56 -10.26
N GLU A 107 4.75 -1.34 -11.26
CA GLU A 107 4.40 -0.85 -12.61
C GLU A 107 3.32 0.23 -12.54
N LYS A 108 2.19 -0.07 -11.88
CA LYS A 108 1.09 0.89 -11.74
C LYS A 108 1.45 2.12 -10.92
N THR A 109 2.39 2.01 -9.98
CA THR A 109 2.87 3.17 -9.22
C THR A 109 3.71 4.09 -10.10
N VAL A 110 4.56 3.51 -10.95
CA VAL A 110 5.35 4.27 -11.94
C VAL A 110 4.44 4.95 -12.97
N GLU A 111 3.44 4.23 -13.50
CA GLU A 111 2.43 4.80 -14.40
C GLU A 111 1.68 5.96 -13.75
N PHE A 112 1.23 5.80 -12.50
CA PHE A 112 0.52 6.84 -11.76
C PHE A 112 1.38 8.10 -11.58
N MET A 113 2.66 7.95 -11.22
CA MET A 113 3.57 9.09 -11.12
C MET A 113 3.79 9.79 -12.47
N ALA A 114 3.88 9.03 -13.57
CA ALA A 114 3.99 9.61 -14.91
C ALA A 114 2.72 10.40 -15.29
N GLN A 115 1.54 9.86 -15.01
CA GLN A 115 0.27 10.54 -15.26
C GLN A 115 0.10 11.79 -14.39
N LEU A 116 0.60 11.79 -13.15
CA LEU A 116 0.64 12.99 -12.31
C LEU A 116 1.55 14.07 -12.89
N ALA A 117 2.73 13.69 -13.39
CA ALA A 117 3.64 14.62 -14.05
C ALA A 117 3.04 15.20 -15.35
N GLU A 118 2.37 14.37 -16.16
CA GLU A 118 1.66 14.81 -17.36
C GLU A 118 0.47 15.73 -17.02
N ALA A 119 -0.27 15.41 -15.95
CA ALA A 119 -1.35 16.27 -15.47
C ALA A 119 -0.83 17.64 -15.02
N HIS A 120 0.35 17.69 -14.38
CA HIS A 120 1.02 18.94 -14.03
C HIS A 120 1.42 19.75 -15.28
N LEU A 121 2.02 19.11 -16.28
CA LEU A 121 2.39 19.77 -17.54
C LEU A 121 1.17 20.33 -18.28
N GLY A 122 0.08 19.56 -18.35
CA GLY A 122 -1.17 20.01 -18.95
C GLY A 122 -1.79 21.19 -18.20
N ALA A 123 -1.83 21.11 -16.87
CA ALA A 123 -2.32 22.19 -16.01
C ALA A 123 -1.50 23.49 -16.17
N ALA A 124 -0.18 23.38 -16.31
CA ALA A 124 0.71 24.52 -16.55
C ALA A 124 0.48 25.14 -17.94
N ALA A 125 0.19 24.33 -18.96
CA ALA A 125 -0.07 24.80 -20.32
C ALA A 125 -1.45 25.46 -20.50
N GLU A 126 -2.47 24.98 -19.78
CA GLU A 126 -3.85 25.50 -19.86
C GLU A 126 -4.03 26.88 -19.18
N GLY A 127 -3.06 27.33 -18.37
CA GLY A 127 -3.02 28.68 -17.78
C GLY A 127 -4.12 28.99 -16.75
N GLY A 128 -5.02 28.04 -16.47
CA GLY A 128 -6.13 28.17 -15.52
C GLY A 128 -5.80 27.76 -14.08
N GLU A 129 -4.55 27.39 -13.80
CA GLU A 129 -4.08 26.96 -12.48
C GLU A 129 -3.23 28.03 -11.80
N THR A 130 -3.37 28.12 -10.47
CA THR A 130 -2.49 29.00 -9.69
C THR A 130 -1.11 28.38 -9.56
N ARG A 131 -0.10 29.21 -9.29
CA ARG A 131 1.26 28.74 -8.99
C ARG A 131 1.28 27.75 -7.82
N GLU A 132 0.49 27.99 -6.78
CA GLU A 132 0.38 27.10 -5.62
C GLU A 132 -0.17 25.71 -6.01
N ASP A 133 -1.16 25.67 -6.91
CA ASP A 133 -1.74 24.42 -7.39
C ASP A 133 -0.70 23.56 -8.14
N LEU A 134 0.16 24.20 -8.93
CA LEU A 134 1.24 23.53 -9.69
C LEU A 134 2.38 23.07 -8.77
N GLU A 135 2.79 23.89 -7.82
CA GLU A 135 3.80 23.53 -6.81
C GLU A 135 3.31 22.36 -5.94
N SER A 136 2.01 22.31 -5.59
CA SER A 136 1.41 21.20 -4.85
C SER A 136 1.54 19.85 -5.56
N LEU A 137 1.28 19.81 -6.87
CA LEU A 137 1.44 18.59 -7.67
C LEU A 137 2.90 18.16 -7.77
N THR A 138 3.80 19.11 -8.01
CA THR A 138 5.24 18.84 -8.07
C THR A 138 5.75 18.28 -6.74
N ASN A 139 5.31 18.86 -5.63
CA ASN A 139 5.62 18.39 -4.28
C ASN A 139 5.06 16.99 -4.02
N LEU A 140 3.86 16.67 -4.50
CA LEU A 140 3.29 15.33 -4.38
C LEU A 140 4.15 14.29 -5.12
N VAL A 141 4.52 14.56 -6.38
CA VAL A 141 5.39 13.66 -7.16
C VAL A 141 6.73 13.47 -6.48
N ALA A 142 7.36 14.54 -6.00
CA ALA A 142 8.63 14.48 -5.28
C ALA A 142 8.52 13.67 -3.97
N ARG A 143 7.41 13.80 -3.23
CA ARG A 143 7.17 13.04 -2.00
C ARG A 143 6.91 11.56 -2.26
N LEU A 144 6.25 11.21 -3.36
CA LEU A 144 5.94 9.82 -3.70
C LEU A 144 7.21 8.99 -4.01
N ASP A 145 8.26 9.61 -4.53
CA ASP A 145 9.55 8.96 -4.78
C ASP A 145 10.72 9.66 -4.07
N TYR A 146 10.49 10.14 -2.84
CA TYR A 146 11.49 10.89 -2.06
C TYR A 146 12.82 10.13 -1.89
N ASN A 147 12.75 8.81 -1.71
CA ASN A 147 13.94 7.94 -1.55
C ASN A 147 14.49 7.42 -2.89
N HIS A 148 13.97 7.90 -4.02
CA HIS A 148 14.30 7.44 -5.37
C HIS A 148 14.19 5.92 -5.56
N TYR A 149 13.26 5.29 -4.84
CA TYR A 149 13.05 3.85 -4.89
C TYR A 149 12.57 3.41 -6.28
N PHE A 150 11.59 4.10 -6.83
CA PHE A 150 11.01 3.75 -8.13
C PHE A 150 11.91 4.21 -9.29
N ALA A 151 12.63 5.32 -9.14
CA ALA A 151 13.68 5.71 -10.08
C ALA A 151 14.80 4.65 -10.18
N LYS A 152 15.23 4.07 -9.06
CA LYS A 152 16.23 2.98 -9.03
C LYS A 152 15.70 1.69 -9.67
N LEU A 153 14.45 1.34 -9.42
CA LEU A 153 13.84 0.15 -10.04
C LEU A 153 13.74 0.27 -11.57
N ARG A 154 13.41 1.45 -12.09
CA ARG A 154 13.40 1.71 -13.54
C ARG A 154 14.79 1.56 -14.17
N SER A 155 15.82 2.09 -13.53
CA SER A 155 17.19 2.02 -14.07
C SER A 155 17.78 0.61 -14.00
N GLN A 156 17.35 -0.22 -13.04
CA GLN A 156 17.70 -1.64 -12.99
C GLN A 156 17.00 -2.43 -14.11
N SER A 157 15.68 -2.25 -14.27
CA SER A 157 14.93 -2.94 -15.33
C SER A 157 15.40 -2.60 -16.75
N ALA A 158 15.95 -1.40 -16.97
CA ALA A 158 16.50 -0.99 -18.28
C ALA A 158 17.93 -1.50 -18.54
N ARG A 159 18.63 -2.01 -17.52
CA ARG A 159 19.96 -2.63 -17.66
C ARG A 159 19.88 -4.14 -17.88
N ASP A 160 18.79 -4.76 -17.43
CA ASP A 160 18.55 -6.20 -17.51
C ASP A 160 17.77 -6.61 -18.79
N ALA A 161 17.35 -5.65 -19.62
CA ALA A 161 16.63 -5.83 -20.88
C ALA A 161 17.54 -5.57 -22.09
#